data_AF-A0A317DA94-F1
#
_entry.id   AF-A0A317DA94-F1
#
_cell.length_a   1.000
_cell.length_b   1.000
_cell.length_c   1.000
_cell.angle_alpha   90.00
_cell.angle_beta   90.00
_cell.angle_gamma   90.00
#
_symmetry.space_group_name_H-M   'P 1'
#
loop_
_entity.id
_entity.type
_entity.pdbx_description
1 polymer ?
#
loop_
_entity_poly.entity_id
_entity_poly.type
_entity_poly.pdbx_seq_one_letter_code
_entity_poly.pdbx_strand_id
1 'polypeptide(L)'
;MRTRTTGGKTSRETTYFTVSLPAEQAQPADLQDWARREWHIENRVHHVRDVTFREDLHQARTGTGPAVLATLRNTSIGYHRTNGEANIARATRRANRRPHDLITAVTSTYPTTQ
;
A
#
# COMPACT_ATOMS: atom_id res chain seq x y z
N MET A 1 21.64 9.15 7.40
CA MET A 1 22.36 9.89 6.34
C MET A 1 22.55 8.98 5.13
N ARG A 2 22.15 9.42 3.94
CA ARG A 2 22.38 8.71 2.67
C ARG A 2 23.31 9.55 1.80
N THR A 3 24.33 8.92 1.22
CA THR A 3 25.19 9.53 0.19
C THR A 3 24.92 8.81 -1.12
N ARG A 4 24.63 9.57 -2.20
CA ARG A 4 24.38 9.01 -3.53
C ARG A 4 25.27 9.73 -4.54
N THR A 5 25.98 8.97 -5.36
CA THR A 5 26.72 9.50 -6.50
C THR A 5 26.00 9.10 -7.79
N THR A 6 25.66 10.05 -8.65
CA THR A 6 25.03 9.78 -9.94
C THR A 6 25.55 10.76 -10.97
N GLY A 7 26.05 10.26 -12.10
CA GLY A 7 26.63 11.10 -13.17
C GLY A 7 27.79 11.97 -12.68
N GLY A 8 28.65 11.47 -11.79
CA GLY A 8 29.79 12.21 -11.22
C GLY A 8 29.44 13.24 -10.15
N LYS A 9 28.15 13.45 -9.84
CA LYS A 9 27.69 14.34 -8.78
C LYS A 9 27.36 13.55 -7.52
N THR A 10 27.93 13.95 -6.39
CA THR A 10 27.64 13.38 -5.07
C THR A 10 26.63 14.25 -4.35
N SER A 11 25.50 13.68 -3.94
CA SER A 11 24.54 14.31 -3.04
C SER A 11 24.54 13.61 -1.67
N ARG A 12 24.31 14.40 -0.63
CA ARG A 12 24.13 13.93 0.75
C ARG A 12 22.76 14.35 1.24
N GLU A 13 22.07 13.41 1.85
CA GLU A 13 20.73 13.57 2.41
C GLU A 13 20.76 13.14 3.87
N THR A 14 20.31 14.03 4.75
CA THR A 14 20.16 13.76 6.18
C THR A 14 18.68 13.85 6.53
N THR A 15 18.14 12.76 7.04
CA THR A 15 16.76 12.65 7.52
C THR A 15 16.81 12.55 9.04
N TYR A 16 15.92 13.29 9.71
CA TYR A 16 15.74 13.23 11.15
C TYR A 16 14.43 12.50 11.44
N PHE A 17 14.43 11.63 12.45
CA PHE A 17 13.23 10.93 12.91
C PHE A 17 12.84 11.45 14.28
N THR A 18 11.55 11.71 14.46
CA THR A 18 10.96 12.01 15.76
C THR A 18 10.07 10.84 16.13
N VAL A 19 10.31 10.24 17.29
CA VAL A 19 9.54 9.11 17.81
C VAL A 19 9.03 9.45 19.21
N SER A 20 7.87 8.92 19.56
CA SER A 20 7.31 9.03 20.92
C SER A 20 7.92 8.02 21.89
N LEU A 21 8.73 7.08 21.39
CA LEU A 21 9.39 6.06 22.19
C LEU A 21 10.63 6.62 22.90
N PRO A 22 10.91 6.18 24.14
CA PRO A 22 12.14 6.54 24.82
C PRO A 22 13.35 5.92 24.11
N ALA A 23 14.53 6.50 24.32
CA ALA A 23 15.74 6.15 23.56
C ALA A 23 16.14 4.67 23.70
N GLU A 24 15.83 4.04 24.85
CA GLU A 24 16.08 2.63 25.11
C GLU A 24 15.28 1.71 24.19
N GLN A 25 14.11 2.16 23.70
CA GLN A 25 13.18 1.41 22.85
C GLN A 25 13.23 1.82 21.37
N ALA A 26 14.08 2.79 21.02
CA ALA A 26 14.22 3.30 19.65
C ALA A 26 15.70 3.33 19.27
N GLN A 27 16.35 2.15 19.30
CA GLN A 27 17.75 2.06 18.96
C GLN A 27 17.99 2.43 17.49
N PRO A 28 19.20 2.86 17.10
CA PRO A 28 19.49 3.24 15.72
C PRO A 28 19.12 2.18 14.67
N ALA A 29 19.27 0.90 15.01
CA ALA A 29 18.88 -0.21 14.13
C ALA A 29 17.35 -0.30 13.94
N ASP A 30 16.58 -0.08 15.00
CA ASP A 30 15.12 -0.07 14.96
C ASP A 30 14.61 1.08 14.09
N LEU A 31 15.16 2.28 14.32
CA LEU A 31 14.84 3.47 13.53
C LEU A 31 15.13 3.25 12.03
N GLN A 32 16.24 2.60 11.71
CA GLN A 32 16.58 2.26 10.33
C GLN A 32 15.59 1.25 9.73
N ASP A 33 15.20 0.22 10.48
CA ASP A 33 14.23 -0.77 10.04
C ASP A 33 12.85 -0.14 9.82
N TRP A 34 12.35 0.66 10.77
CA TRP A 34 11.08 1.36 10.63
C TRP A 34 11.05 2.31 9.45
N ALA A 35 12.12 3.09 9.25
CA ALA A 35 12.27 3.95 8.08
C ALA A 35 12.16 3.15 6.77
N ARG A 36 12.76 1.96 6.70
CA ARG A 36 12.63 1.09 5.52
C ARG A 36 11.23 0.52 5.39
N ARG A 37 10.59 0.13 6.49
CA ARG A 37 9.20 -0.38 6.51
C ARG A 37 8.19 0.66 6.06
N GLU A 38 8.42 1.93 6.34
CA GLU A 38 7.58 3.01 5.82
C GLU A 38 7.58 3.04 4.28
N TRP A 39 8.75 2.89 3.65
CA TRP A 39 8.83 2.76 2.17
C TRP A 39 8.07 1.57 1.61
N HIS A 40 7.86 0.51 2.41
CA HIS A 40 7.01 -0.59 1.97
C HIS A 40 5.55 -0.16 1.80
N ILE A 41 5.05 0.81 2.57
CA ILE A 41 3.69 1.34 2.39
C ILE A 41 3.58 2.03 1.03
N GLU A 42 4.54 2.90 0.71
CA GLU A 42 4.58 3.61 -0.57
C GLU A 42 4.66 2.63 -1.75
N ASN A 43 5.64 1.73 -1.71
CA ASN A 43 5.89 0.81 -2.83
C ASN A 43 4.82 -0.28 -2.95
N ARG A 44 4.22 -0.74 -1.84
CA ARG A 44 3.25 -1.84 -1.87
C ARG A 44 1.82 -1.34 -1.98
N VAL A 45 1.45 -0.21 -1.39
CA VAL A 45 0.05 0.25 -1.39
C VAL A 45 -0.13 1.37 -2.41
N HIS A 46 0.59 2.49 -2.25
CA HIS A 46 0.40 3.67 -3.10
C HIS A 46 0.73 3.38 -4.56
N HIS A 47 1.89 2.80 -4.85
CA HIS A 47 2.25 2.45 -6.22
C HIS A 47 1.22 1.52 -6.91
N VAL A 48 0.68 0.54 -6.18
CA VAL A 48 -0.34 -0.36 -6.74
C VAL A 48 -1.64 0.39 -7.00
N ARG A 49 -2.06 1.28 -6.11
CA ARG A 49 -3.24 2.12 -6.31
C ARG A 49 -3.09 3.01 -7.55
N ASP A 50 -1.95 3.68 -7.69
CA ASP A 50 -1.74 4.64 -8.77
C ASP A 50 -1.58 3.94 -10.11
N VAL A 51 -0.77 2.87 -10.17
CA VAL A 51 -0.44 2.21 -11.44
C VAL A 51 -1.44 1.12 -11.82
N THR A 52 -1.86 0.28 -10.88
CA THR A 52 -2.78 -0.83 -11.17
C THR A 52 -4.22 -0.36 -11.18
N PHE A 53 -4.63 0.46 -10.21
CA PHE A 53 -6.00 0.95 -10.10
C PHE A 53 -6.22 2.33 -10.72
N ARG A 54 -5.16 2.92 -11.32
CA ARG A 54 -5.22 4.18 -12.05
C ARG A 54 -5.83 5.29 -11.19
N GLU A 55 -5.41 5.33 -9.92
CA GLU A 55 -5.97 6.26 -8.96
C GLU A 55 -5.92 7.69 -9.46
N ASP A 56 -4.77 8.22 -9.87
CA ASP A 56 -4.69 9.61 -10.33
C ASP A 56 -5.58 9.96 -11.53
N LEU A 57 -6.06 8.96 -12.27
CA LEU A 57 -6.88 9.13 -13.45
C LEU A 57 -8.39 9.14 -13.16
N HIS A 58 -8.83 8.81 -11.94
CA HIS A 58 -10.25 8.81 -11.59
C HIS A 58 -10.79 10.23 -11.36
N GLN A 59 -12.08 10.45 -11.65
CA GLN A 59 -12.72 11.77 -11.62
C GLN A 59 -13.77 11.95 -10.52
N ALA A 60 -13.92 10.99 -9.61
CA ALA A 60 -14.85 11.14 -8.48
C ALA A 60 -14.28 12.16 -7.49
N ARG A 61 -14.68 13.44 -7.63
CA ARG A 61 -14.17 14.56 -6.83
C ARG A 61 -15.21 15.16 -5.88
N THR A 62 -16.44 14.65 -5.88
CA THR A 62 -17.56 15.20 -5.11
C THR A 62 -17.89 14.33 -3.90
N GLY A 63 -18.32 14.99 -2.80
CA GLY A 63 -18.76 14.32 -1.58
C GLY A 63 -17.75 13.29 -1.06
N THR A 64 -18.25 12.09 -0.75
CA THR A 64 -17.43 10.98 -0.24
C THR A 64 -16.80 10.12 -1.34
N GLY A 65 -16.96 10.48 -2.62
CA GLY A 65 -16.48 9.72 -3.77
C GLY A 65 -14.99 9.32 -3.69
N PRO A 66 -14.06 10.26 -3.44
CA PRO A 66 -12.64 9.92 -3.27
C PRO A 66 -12.39 8.88 -2.17
N ALA A 67 -13.02 9.05 -1.01
CA ALA A 67 -12.83 8.18 0.16
C ALA A 67 -13.41 6.77 -0.07
N VAL A 68 -14.57 6.69 -0.72
CA VAL A 68 -15.19 5.41 -1.09
C VAL A 68 -14.28 4.64 -2.06
N LEU A 69 -13.76 5.29 -3.10
CA LEU A 69 -12.88 4.63 -4.06
C LEU A 69 -11.54 4.21 -3.44
N ALA A 70 -10.95 5.04 -2.58
CA ALA A 70 -9.76 4.67 -1.84
C ALA A 70 -10.01 3.42 -0.96
N THR A 71 -11.15 3.37 -0.28
CA THR A 71 -11.54 2.22 0.55
C THR A 71 -11.70 0.95 -0.28
N LEU A 72 -12.44 1.01 -1.40
CA LEU A 72 -12.65 -0.15 -2.28
C LEU A 72 -11.33 -0.70 -2.86
N ARG A 73 -10.42 0.19 -3.28
CA ARG A 73 -9.09 -0.20 -3.77
C ARG A 73 -8.26 -0.87 -2.67
N ASN A 74 -8.23 -0.28 -1.48
CA ASN A 74 -7.52 -0.86 -0.33
C ASN A 74 -8.07 -2.25 0.03
N THR A 75 -9.40 -2.42 0.04
CA THR A 75 -10.05 -3.71 0.27
C THR A 75 -9.66 -4.74 -0.79
N SER A 76 -9.65 -4.36 -2.07
CA SER A 76 -9.23 -5.26 -3.16
C SER A 76 -7.75 -5.67 -3.03
N ILE A 77 -6.86 -4.71 -2.73
CA ILE A 77 -5.43 -4.99 -2.49
C ILE A 77 -5.26 -5.95 -1.31
N GLY A 78 -5.95 -5.67 -0.20
CA GLY A 78 -5.93 -6.52 1.00
C GLY A 78 -6.40 -7.94 0.70
N TYR A 79 -7.55 -8.08 0.03
CA TYR A 79 -8.10 -9.38 -0.38
C TYR A 79 -7.09 -10.19 -1.19
N HIS A 80 -6.49 -9.61 -2.22
CA HIS A 80 -5.51 -10.31 -3.04
C HIS A 80 -4.29 -10.75 -2.22
N ARG A 81 -3.78 -9.90 -1.33
CA ARG A 81 -2.62 -10.24 -0.48
C ARG A 81 -2.91 -11.34 0.53
N THR A 82 -4.05 -11.29 1.20
CA THR A 82 -4.44 -12.33 2.17
C THR A 82 -4.62 -13.69 1.48
N ASN A 83 -4.95 -13.69 0.19
CA ASN A 83 -5.00 -14.90 -0.65
C ASN A 83 -3.64 -15.25 -1.31
N GLY A 84 -2.53 -14.65 -0.87
CA GLY A 84 -1.18 -15.00 -1.32
C GLY A 84 -0.79 -14.47 -2.70
N GLU A 85 -1.56 -13.55 -3.29
CA GLU A 85 -1.25 -13.00 -4.61
C GLU A 85 -0.09 -11.99 -4.55
N ALA A 86 1.07 -12.38 -5.07
CA ALA A 86 2.25 -11.52 -5.14
C ALA A 86 2.16 -10.44 -6.24
N ASN A 87 1.44 -10.71 -7.32
CA ASN A 87 1.26 -9.78 -8.45
C ASN A 87 -0.19 -9.28 -8.51
N ILE A 88 -0.44 -8.14 -7.87
CA ILE A 88 -1.78 -7.56 -7.76
C ILE A 88 -2.37 -7.25 -9.15
N ALA A 89 -1.58 -6.70 -10.07
CA ALA A 89 -2.07 -6.38 -11.42
C ALA A 89 -2.58 -7.62 -12.16
N ARG A 90 -1.89 -8.77 -12.04
CA ARG A 90 -2.36 -10.05 -12.60
C ARG A 90 -3.62 -10.53 -11.89
N ALA A 91 -3.65 -10.48 -10.56
CA ALA A 91 -4.79 -10.91 -9.76
C ALA A 91 -6.06 -10.09 -10.09
N THR A 92 -5.93 -8.77 -10.19
CA THR A 92 -7.01 -7.85 -10.60
C THR A 92 -7.50 -8.18 -12.02
N ARG A 93 -6.61 -8.42 -12.98
CA ARG A 93 -7.03 -8.83 -14.35
C ARG A 93 -7.76 -10.17 -14.37
N ARG A 94 -7.35 -11.14 -13.55
CA ARG A 94 -8.05 -12.43 -13.42
C ARG A 94 -9.44 -12.22 -12.84
N ALA A 95 -9.53 -11.45 -11.76
CA ALA A 95 -10.79 -11.15 -11.09
C ALA A 95 -11.76 -10.36 -11.98
N ASN A 96 -11.26 -9.44 -12.81
CA ASN A 96 -12.10 -8.72 -13.78
C ASN A 96 -12.74 -9.65 -14.84
N ARG A 97 -12.15 -10.82 -15.11
CA ARG A 97 -12.74 -11.83 -15.99
C ARG A 97 -13.79 -12.70 -15.30
N ARG A 98 -13.89 -12.62 -13.97
CA ARG A 98 -14.85 -13.34 -13.11
C ARG A 98 -15.36 -12.41 -12.00
N PRO A 99 -16.03 -11.30 -12.36
CA PRO A 99 -16.39 -10.26 -11.39
C PRO A 99 -17.32 -10.78 -10.28
N HIS A 100 -18.12 -11.81 -10.57
CA HIS A 100 -18.97 -12.46 -9.58
C HIS A 100 -18.19 -13.10 -8.44
N ASP A 101 -16.99 -13.64 -8.68
CA ASP A 101 -16.17 -14.26 -7.62
C ASP A 101 -15.80 -13.24 -6.53
N LEU A 102 -15.48 -12.00 -6.95
CA LEU A 102 -15.20 -10.91 -6.01
C LEU A 102 -16.46 -10.44 -5.30
N ILE A 103 -17.56 -10.24 -6.04
CA ILE A 103 -18.83 -9.82 -5.43
C ILE A 103 -19.25 -10.86 -4.38
N THR A 104 -19.27 -12.13 -4.74
CA THR A 104 -19.53 -13.23 -3.80
C THR A 104 -18.57 -13.20 -2.63
N ALA A 105 -17.27 -12.99 -2.81
CA ALA A 105 -16.33 -12.95 -1.69
C ALA A 105 -16.60 -11.81 -0.67
N VAL A 106 -17.16 -10.67 -1.09
CA VAL A 106 -17.53 -9.56 -0.17
C VAL A 106 -19.01 -9.57 0.26
N THR A 107 -19.89 -10.27 -0.45
CA THR A 107 -21.32 -10.33 -0.14
C THR A 107 -21.77 -11.68 0.43
N SER A 108 -20.95 -12.74 0.33
CA SER A 108 -21.25 -14.01 0.95
C SER A 108 -21.19 -13.82 2.46
N THR A 109 -22.32 -14.03 3.11
CA THR A 109 -22.40 -14.10 4.56
C THR A 109 -21.43 -15.18 5.02
N TYR A 110 -20.35 -14.81 5.72
CA TYR A 110 -19.65 -15.79 6.53
C TYR A 110 -20.69 -16.33 7.52
N PRO A 111 -20.92 -17.64 7.62
CA PRO A 111 -21.63 -18.18 8.77
C PRO A 111 -20.76 -17.79 9.97
N THR A 112 -21.24 -16.85 10.77
CA THR A 112 -20.62 -16.46 12.03
C THR A 112 -20.38 -17.74 12.81
N THR A 113 -19.11 -18.15 12.95
CA THR A 113 -18.76 -19.14 13.97
C THR A 113 -18.87 -18.40 15.28
N GLN A 114 -19.90 -18.79 16.04
CA GLN A 114 -20.24 -18.24 17.35
C GLN A 114 -19.20 -18.61 18.40
#